data_AF-A0A1G8H947-F1
#
_entry.id   AF-A0A1G8H947-F1
#
_cell.length_a   1.000
_cell.length_b   1.000
_cell.length_c   1.000
_cell.angle_alpha   90.00
_cell.angle_beta   90.00
_cell.angle_gamma   90.00
#
_symmetry.space_group_name_H-M   'P 1'
#
loop_
_entity.id
_entity.type
_entity.pdbx_description
1 polymer ?
#
loop_
_entity_poly.entity_id
_entity_poly.type
_entity_poly.pdbx_seq_one_letter_code
_entity_poly.pdbx_strand_id
1 'polypeptide(L)'
;MKTLHNYSRCKIAVALSCALLSASAFAENCSTMPTSGDTYYLINKGSGQALDVNTTDTSSVPNVISYEYWGGTNQQFVLTKQSDNYWELKSVYNDMLLEVLNASTSNGANVDTYTDWDGDNQRWELKVQSDGGFKIVNKNSLYSLTVEGSTDGSNVYQNEDESLSSQRWYINPVSGSCGDSSTDISSSSAAPTADAAKSAGANSEPLTNGYPSFISTVDSDAIVVSTLDGLVDAIDDASAGDVIYIREGTYYPSDTIEISNDGTSSKAIVLSVYPGDDRPVFDFSAMSESSSNRGFKVSADYWHIYGFDITNAGDNGMYLTGSHNTIEFMAFYENSDTGLQMSSGAAYNFIKNSDSYYNADSSLENADGFAAKLTVGTGNYFYGCRAWNNLDDGFDGYLRDNGSSVTTTLEYTWMIRNGYQKNGVAGSGDGNGFKTGGSDDKDLAHNGLYINTISAGNTADGYDQNSNRGTVTIYNAIAYNNARNFGLGDGSSRELEKLTVKNSVSLDGDSSDKFGGSSTSISNNSWQDSLSFSSSDFESVDIDDLLADRQSDGSLPVVEFFHLKSGSELIDAGTDVGLDYNGDAPDLGSFESE
;
A
#
# COMPACT_ATOMS: atom_id res chain seq x y z
N MET A 1 43.50 -45.87 51.93
CA MET A 1 42.71 -47.04 52.38
C MET A 1 41.29 -46.56 52.60
N LYS A 2 40.29 -47.28 52.07
CA LYS A 2 38.82 -47.04 52.10
C LYS A 2 38.22 -46.36 50.87
N THR A 3 38.00 -47.20 49.87
CA THR A 3 36.77 -47.31 49.06
C THR A 3 35.55 -47.71 49.92
N LEU A 4 34.36 -47.44 49.36
CA LEU A 4 33.01 -48.03 49.53
C LEU A 4 31.94 -46.98 49.92
N HIS A 5 31.11 -46.53 48.96
CA HIS A 5 29.77 -47.06 48.59
C HIS A 5 28.65 -46.57 49.55
N ASN A 6 27.42 -46.23 49.17
CA ASN A 6 26.69 -46.02 47.91
C ASN A 6 25.23 -45.62 48.33
N TYR A 7 24.44 -45.03 47.41
CA TYR A 7 22.98 -44.78 47.47
C TYR A 7 22.49 -43.63 48.40
N SER A 8 21.48 -42.82 48.07
CA SER A 8 20.39 -42.96 47.11
C SER A 8 19.88 -41.58 46.65
N ARG A 9 19.33 -41.52 45.43
CA ARG A 9 18.70 -40.35 44.82
C ARG A 9 17.42 -39.97 45.58
N CYS A 10 17.25 -38.68 45.89
CA CYS A 10 15.93 -38.09 46.05
C CYS A 10 15.82 -36.92 45.07
N LYS A 11 15.10 -37.15 43.96
CA LYS A 11 14.71 -36.11 43.02
C LYS A 11 13.58 -35.31 43.66
N ILE A 12 13.85 -34.09 44.12
CA ILE A 12 12.79 -33.11 44.34
C ILE A 12 12.59 -32.41 43.00
N ALA A 13 11.61 -32.91 42.24
CA ALA A 13 11.01 -32.13 41.17
C ALA A 13 10.04 -31.14 41.84
N VAL A 14 10.40 -29.86 41.84
CA VAL A 14 9.41 -28.81 42.13
C VAL A 14 8.48 -28.78 40.93
N ALA A 15 7.30 -29.38 41.08
CA ALA A 15 6.22 -29.24 40.13
C ALA A 15 5.76 -27.78 40.18
N LEU A 16 6.18 -27.01 39.18
CA LEU A 16 5.54 -25.74 38.88
C LEU A 16 4.17 -26.11 38.29
N SER A 17 3.12 -25.99 39.11
CA SER A 17 1.75 -26.07 38.63
C SER A 17 1.52 -24.88 37.72
N CYS A 18 1.75 -25.09 36.42
CA CYS A 18 1.25 -24.23 35.38
C CYS A 18 -0.27 -24.43 35.39
N ALA A 19 -0.98 -23.56 36.11
CA ALA A 19 -2.39 -23.39 35.88
C ALA A 19 -2.50 -22.88 34.44
N LEU A 20 -2.88 -23.76 33.52
CA LEU A 20 -3.48 -23.37 32.25
C LEU A 20 -4.78 -22.66 32.62
N LEU A 21 -4.68 -21.35 32.87
CA LEU A 21 -5.77 -20.45 32.59
C LEU A 21 -5.90 -20.47 31.07
N SER A 22 -6.81 -21.30 30.57
CA SER A 22 -7.40 -21.08 29.25
C SER A 22 -8.19 -19.78 29.34
N ALA A 23 -7.50 -18.66 29.24
CA ALA A 23 -8.14 -17.45 28.75
C ALA A 23 -8.44 -17.76 27.30
N SER A 24 -9.70 -18.09 27.01
CA SER A 24 -10.24 -18.01 25.66
C SER A 24 -9.80 -16.65 25.12
N ALA A 25 -8.99 -16.67 24.06
CA ALA A 25 -8.67 -15.46 23.34
C ALA A 25 -10.01 -14.91 22.82
N PHE A 26 -10.57 -13.94 23.53
CA PHE A 26 -11.68 -13.16 23.00
C PHE A 26 -11.08 -12.40 21.81
N ALA A 27 -11.49 -12.78 20.59
CA ALA A 27 -11.33 -11.89 19.46
C ALA A 27 -12.02 -10.56 19.80
N GLU A 28 -11.32 -9.49 19.43
CA GLU A 28 -11.51 -8.11 19.84
C GLU A 28 -12.98 -7.65 19.90
N ASN A 29 -13.30 -6.77 20.85
CA ASN A 29 -14.63 -6.16 21.00
C ASN A 29 -14.78 -5.04 19.94
N CYS A 30 -15.23 -5.40 18.74
CA CYS A 30 -15.22 -4.50 17.60
C CYS A 30 -16.19 -3.33 17.75
N SER A 31 -15.75 -2.15 17.30
CA SER A 31 -16.51 -0.89 17.28
C SER A 31 -16.88 -0.42 15.87
N THR A 32 -16.46 -1.15 14.83
CA THR A 32 -16.59 -0.84 13.41
C THR A 32 -17.90 -1.40 12.84
N MET A 33 -18.51 -0.68 11.89
CA MET A 33 -19.76 -1.16 11.27
C MET A 33 -19.54 -2.52 10.58
N PRO A 34 -20.45 -3.50 10.75
CA PRO A 34 -20.36 -4.77 10.04
C PRO A 34 -20.36 -4.61 8.52
N THR A 35 -19.63 -5.47 7.82
CA THR A 35 -19.72 -5.67 6.38
C THR A 35 -20.98 -6.47 6.06
N SER A 36 -21.76 -6.01 5.09
CA SER A 36 -22.99 -6.70 4.69
C SER A 36 -22.70 -8.04 4.03
N GLY A 37 -23.32 -9.10 4.53
CA GLY A 37 -23.17 -10.47 4.03
C GLY A 37 -22.22 -11.34 4.86
N ASP A 38 -21.44 -10.74 5.76
CA ASP A 38 -20.48 -11.45 6.60
C ASP A 38 -21.13 -12.06 7.86
N THR A 39 -20.39 -12.97 8.49
CA THR A 39 -20.83 -13.71 9.69
C THR A 39 -20.17 -13.19 10.96
N TYR A 40 -20.99 -12.94 11.98
CA TYR A 40 -20.59 -12.32 13.24
C TYR A 40 -21.11 -13.11 14.45
N TYR A 41 -20.43 -12.96 15.58
CA TYR A 41 -20.99 -13.22 16.90
C TYR A 41 -21.13 -11.90 17.66
N LEU A 42 -22.19 -11.78 18.46
CA LEU A 42 -22.52 -10.52 19.14
C LEU A 42 -22.29 -10.70 20.64
N ILE A 43 -21.37 -9.94 21.23
CA ILE A 43 -21.05 -10.00 22.67
C ILE A 43 -21.72 -8.84 23.39
N ASN A 44 -22.53 -9.13 24.40
CA ASN A 44 -23.13 -8.09 25.22
C ASN A 44 -22.07 -7.46 26.15
N LYS A 45 -22.00 -6.13 26.18
CA LYS A 45 -21.02 -5.39 27.00
C LYS A 45 -21.27 -5.54 28.51
N GLY A 46 -22.52 -5.72 28.92
CA GLY A 46 -22.91 -5.87 30.32
C GLY A 46 -22.60 -7.26 30.89
N SER A 47 -22.96 -8.31 30.16
CA SER A 47 -22.77 -9.71 30.60
C SER A 47 -21.44 -10.33 30.17
N GLY A 48 -20.83 -9.85 29.08
CA GLY A 48 -19.67 -10.48 28.44
C GLY A 48 -20.00 -11.77 27.68
N GLN A 49 -21.30 -12.07 27.51
CA GLN A 49 -21.81 -13.29 26.90
C GLN A 49 -22.30 -13.03 25.47
N ALA A 50 -22.38 -14.09 24.67
CA ALA A 50 -22.83 -14.05 23.29
C ALA A 50 -24.36 -14.06 23.17
N LEU A 51 -24.88 -13.40 22.14
CA LEU A 51 -26.23 -13.63 21.63
C LEU A 51 -26.32 -15.07 21.13
N ASP A 52 -27.29 -15.83 21.64
CA ASP A 52 -27.35 -17.28 21.46
C ASP A 52 -28.79 -17.73 21.19
N VAL A 53 -29.01 -18.46 20.09
CA VAL A 53 -30.29 -19.12 19.83
C VAL A 53 -30.39 -20.36 20.71
N ASN A 54 -31.38 -20.40 21.61
CA ASN A 54 -31.50 -21.45 22.62
C ASN A 54 -31.75 -22.83 21.98
N THR A 55 -30.69 -23.61 21.83
CA THR A 55 -30.74 -24.96 21.24
C THR A 55 -31.51 -25.99 22.07
N THR A 56 -31.88 -25.67 23.32
CA THR A 56 -32.75 -26.51 24.16
C THR A 56 -34.24 -26.22 23.98
N ASP A 57 -34.58 -25.10 23.33
CA ASP A 57 -35.93 -24.78 22.93
C ASP A 57 -36.30 -25.56 21.66
N THR A 58 -37.25 -26.48 21.78
CA THR A 58 -37.70 -27.36 20.69
C THR A 58 -38.94 -26.84 19.97
N SER A 59 -39.36 -25.61 20.26
CA SER A 59 -40.43 -24.95 19.52
C SER A 59 -39.99 -24.58 18.11
N SER A 60 -40.95 -24.23 17.25
CA SER A 60 -40.67 -23.76 15.88
C SER A 60 -40.09 -22.35 15.82
N VAL A 61 -39.98 -21.67 16.96
CA VAL A 61 -39.60 -20.25 17.12
C VAL A 61 -38.66 -20.14 18.34
N PRO A 62 -37.46 -20.74 18.28
CA PRO A 62 -36.63 -20.88 19.46
C PRO A 62 -36.25 -19.51 20.03
N ASN A 63 -36.32 -19.42 21.36
CA ASN A 63 -35.98 -18.20 22.08
C ASN A 63 -34.51 -17.77 21.88
N VAL A 64 -34.25 -16.47 22.01
CA VAL A 64 -32.88 -15.94 22.01
C VAL A 64 -32.47 -15.59 23.44
N ILE A 65 -31.29 -16.06 23.82
CA ILE A 65 -30.73 -15.95 25.17
C ILE A 65 -29.30 -15.38 25.11
N SER A 66 -28.77 -15.06 26.28
CA SER A 66 -27.36 -14.74 26.48
C SER A 66 -26.65 -15.97 27.07
N TYR A 67 -25.51 -16.38 26.50
CA TYR A 67 -24.75 -17.56 26.94
C TYR A 67 -23.24 -17.35 26.80
N GLU A 68 -22.44 -18.03 27.63
CA GLU A 68 -20.98 -18.06 27.47
C GLU A 68 -20.56 -18.32 26.01
N TYR A 69 -19.67 -17.49 25.48
CA TYR A 69 -19.18 -17.64 24.12
C TYR A 69 -18.29 -18.88 23.97
N TRP A 70 -18.64 -19.74 23.02
CA TRP A 70 -17.85 -20.92 22.66
C TRP A 70 -17.73 -21.14 21.14
N GLY A 71 -18.30 -20.23 20.34
CA GLY A 71 -18.15 -20.22 18.88
C GLY A 71 -19.11 -21.15 18.12
N GLY A 72 -20.16 -21.65 18.77
CA GLY A 72 -21.18 -22.50 18.15
C GLY A 72 -21.96 -21.79 17.04
N THR A 73 -22.53 -22.53 16.09
CA THR A 73 -23.35 -21.95 15.01
C THR A 73 -24.60 -21.25 15.52
N ASN A 74 -25.10 -21.61 16.70
CA ASN A 74 -26.19 -20.93 17.40
C ASN A 74 -25.79 -19.56 18.01
N GLN A 75 -24.50 -19.22 17.99
CA GLN A 75 -23.96 -17.91 18.40
C GLN A 75 -23.50 -17.06 17.20
N GLN A 76 -23.72 -17.55 15.98
CA GLN A 76 -23.27 -16.91 14.75
C GLN A 76 -24.47 -16.40 13.94
N PHE A 77 -24.35 -15.18 13.42
CA PHE A 77 -25.37 -14.50 12.64
C PHE A 77 -24.77 -13.90 11.37
N VAL A 78 -25.40 -14.12 10.23
CA VAL A 78 -25.11 -13.40 8.98
C VAL A 78 -25.82 -12.06 9.05
N LEU A 79 -25.07 -10.96 8.99
CA LEU A 79 -25.62 -9.61 9.03
C LEU A 79 -25.72 -9.06 7.61
N THR A 80 -26.95 -8.81 7.14
CA THR A 80 -27.19 -8.32 5.76
C THR A 80 -27.88 -6.97 5.79
N LYS A 81 -27.27 -5.96 5.15
CA LYS A 81 -27.85 -4.62 5.01
C LYS A 81 -28.83 -4.59 3.85
N GLN A 82 -30.06 -4.19 4.14
CA GLN A 82 -31.15 -4.07 3.18
C GLN A 82 -31.13 -2.71 2.47
N SER A 83 -31.87 -2.60 1.36
CA SER A 83 -31.94 -1.37 0.55
C SER A 83 -32.49 -0.15 1.29
N ASP A 84 -33.22 -0.36 2.40
CA ASP A 84 -33.77 0.69 3.26
C ASP A 84 -32.82 1.11 4.39
N ASN A 85 -31.56 0.64 4.36
CA ASN A 85 -30.50 0.85 5.35
C ASN A 85 -30.67 0.14 6.70
N TYR A 86 -31.67 -0.73 6.86
CA TYR A 86 -31.78 -1.60 8.02
C TYR A 86 -31.09 -2.95 7.82
N TRP A 87 -30.82 -3.64 8.92
CA TRP A 87 -30.09 -4.89 8.96
C TRP A 87 -30.99 -6.07 9.29
N GLU A 88 -30.74 -7.18 8.62
CA GLU A 88 -31.21 -8.50 9.00
C GLU A 88 -30.10 -9.24 9.73
N LEU A 89 -30.44 -9.91 10.84
CA LEU A 89 -29.54 -10.75 11.61
C LEU A 89 -30.04 -12.20 11.47
N LYS A 90 -29.49 -12.95 10.53
CA LYS A 90 -29.92 -14.33 10.24
C LYS A 90 -29.05 -15.32 11.00
N SER A 91 -29.66 -16.16 11.84
CA SER A 91 -28.92 -17.18 12.58
C SER A 91 -28.35 -18.23 11.62
N VAL A 92 -27.07 -18.57 11.80
CA VAL A 92 -26.39 -19.65 11.07
C VAL A 92 -26.89 -21.02 11.50
N TYR A 93 -27.52 -21.14 12.67
CA TYR A 93 -27.99 -22.42 13.21
C TYR A 93 -29.27 -22.93 12.54
N ASN A 94 -30.24 -22.07 12.26
CA ASN A 94 -31.57 -22.45 11.79
C ASN A 94 -32.07 -21.64 10.57
N ASP A 95 -31.24 -20.79 9.98
CA ASP A 95 -31.55 -19.91 8.84
C ASP A 95 -32.74 -18.94 9.08
N MET A 96 -33.10 -18.69 10.33
CA MET A 96 -34.17 -17.76 10.71
C MET A 96 -33.62 -16.38 11.13
N LEU A 97 -34.45 -15.34 10.97
CA LEU A 97 -34.12 -13.96 11.35
C LEU A 97 -34.39 -13.70 12.82
N LEU A 98 -33.52 -12.92 13.46
CA LEU A 98 -33.76 -12.32 14.77
C LEU A 98 -34.96 -11.36 14.69
N GLU A 99 -35.98 -11.58 15.52
CA GLU A 99 -37.17 -10.72 15.52
C GLU A 99 -37.67 -10.35 16.91
N VAL A 100 -38.44 -9.26 16.99
CA VAL A 100 -39.26 -8.97 18.16
C VAL A 100 -40.58 -9.70 18.02
N LEU A 101 -40.88 -10.57 18.98
CA LEU A 101 -42.02 -11.47 18.96
C LEU A 101 -43.34 -10.71 18.78
N ASN A 102 -44.15 -11.18 17.83
CA ASN A 102 -45.46 -10.63 17.47
C ASN A 102 -45.44 -9.14 17.07
N ALA A 103 -44.30 -8.62 16.59
CA ALA A 103 -44.11 -7.20 16.27
C ALA A 103 -44.52 -6.24 17.41
N SER A 104 -44.36 -6.69 18.66
CA SER A 104 -44.71 -5.90 19.84
C SER A 104 -43.87 -4.63 19.91
N THR A 105 -44.46 -3.53 20.37
CA THR A 105 -43.77 -2.27 20.66
C THR A 105 -43.72 -1.98 22.16
N SER A 106 -43.91 -3.01 22.99
CA SER A 106 -43.87 -2.87 24.45
C SER A 106 -42.46 -3.13 25.01
N ASN A 107 -42.12 -2.41 26.07
CA ASN A 107 -40.98 -2.72 26.94
C ASN A 107 -41.11 -4.15 27.49
N GLY A 108 -40.00 -4.90 27.49
CA GLY A 108 -40.00 -6.30 27.93
C GLY A 108 -40.48 -7.29 26.87
N ALA A 109 -40.78 -6.87 25.64
CA ALA A 109 -41.18 -7.81 24.59
C ALA A 109 -40.01 -8.71 24.19
N ASN A 110 -40.31 -10.00 24.08
CA ASN A 110 -39.32 -11.04 23.83
C ASN A 110 -38.67 -10.92 22.45
N VAL A 111 -37.43 -11.39 22.34
CA VAL A 111 -36.73 -11.56 21.06
C VAL A 111 -36.52 -13.06 20.81
N ASP A 112 -36.94 -13.52 19.65
CA ASP A 112 -36.83 -14.90 19.19
C ASP A 112 -36.29 -14.95 17.75
N THR A 113 -36.30 -16.14 17.14
CA THR A 113 -36.01 -16.28 15.71
C THR A 113 -37.24 -16.78 14.95
N TYR A 114 -37.46 -16.23 13.76
CA TYR A 114 -38.59 -16.59 12.91
C TYR A 114 -38.22 -16.59 11.44
N THR A 115 -39.00 -17.30 10.63
CA THR A 115 -38.81 -17.31 9.17
C THR A 115 -38.98 -15.89 8.62
N ASP A 116 -38.16 -15.50 7.64
CA ASP A 116 -38.29 -14.19 7.00
C ASP A 116 -39.68 -14.03 6.37
N TRP A 117 -40.36 -12.95 6.73
CA TRP A 117 -41.63 -12.53 6.14
C TRP A 117 -41.64 -11.05 5.73
N ASP A 118 -40.46 -10.43 5.66
CA ASP A 118 -40.25 -9.02 5.29
C ASP A 118 -40.95 -8.04 6.26
N GLY A 119 -40.95 -8.38 7.56
CA GLY A 119 -41.56 -7.57 8.62
C GLY A 119 -40.59 -6.56 9.25
N ASP A 120 -41.05 -5.34 9.57
CA ASP A 120 -40.24 -4.32 10.25
C ASP A 120 -39.76 -4.76 11.66
N ASN A 121 -40.42 -5.71 12.30
CA ASN A 121 -39.96 -6.29 13.56
C ASN A 121 -38.78 -7.27 13.39
N GLN A 122 -38.40 -7.60 12.15
CA GLN A 122 -37.21 -8.39 11.78
C GLN A 122 -36.06 -7.49 11.24
N ARG A 123 -36.22 -6.16 11.32
CA ARG A 123 -35.27 -5.16 10.81
C ARG A 123 -34.64 -4.40 11.96
N TRP A 124 -33.33 -4.23 11.90
CA TRP A 124 -32.54 -3.64 12.98
C TRP A 124 -31.65 -2.50 12.49
N GLU A 125 -31.58 -1.41 13.24
CA GLU A 125 -30.64 -0.32 13.01
C GLU A 125 -29.45 -0.51 13.96
N LEU A 126 -28.24 -0.56 13.39
CA LEU A 126 -26.99 -0.65 14.15
C LEU A 126 -26.43 0.76 14.33
N LYS A 127 -26.29 1.22 15.58
CA LYS A 127 -25.74 2.53 15.92
C LYS A 127 -24.49 2.39 16.75
N VAL A 128 -23.35 2.77 16.17
CA VAL A 128 -22.10 2.94 16.92
C VAL A 128 -22.31 3.95 18.05
N GLN A 129 -21.76 3.67 19.22
CA GLN A 129 -21.80 4.54 20.40
C GLN A 129 -20.38 5.05 20.69
N SER A 130 -20.29 6.22 21.33
CA SER A 130 -19.01 6.89 21.63
C SER A 130 -18.10 6.12 22.58
N ASP A 131 -18.59 5.04 23.21
CA ASP A 131 -17.87 4.19 24.16
C ASP A 131 -17.46 2.83 23.57
N GLY A 132 -17.46 2.71 22.23
CA GLY A 132 -16.89 1.60 21.47
C GLY A 132 -17.80 0.39 21.23
N GLY A 133 -19.10 0.46 21.54
CA GLY A 133 -20.07 -0.61 21.26
C GLY A 133 -21.27 -0.15 20.42
N PHE A 134 -22.12 -1.08 20.02
CA PHE A 134 -23.34 -0.85 19.24
C PHE A 134 -24.57 -0.79 20.13
N LYS A 135 -25.47 0.12 19.80
CA LYS A 135 -26.89 0.01 20.08
C LYS A 135 -27.56 -0.68 18.88
N ILE A 136 -28.31 -1.74 19.13
CA ILE A 136 -29.06 -2.49 18.11
C ILE A 136 -30.53 -2.20 18.32
N VAL A 137 -31.16 -1.50 17.38
CA VAL A 137 -32.50 -0.90 17.55
C VAL A 137 -33.50 -1.53 16.60
N ASN A 138 -34.62 -2.02 17.10
CA ASN A 138 -35.65 -2.57 16.24
C ASN A 138 -36.33 -1.46 15.42
N LYS A 139 -36.52 -1.66 14.12
CA LYS A 139 -37.14 -0.68 13.21
C LYS A 139 -38.59 -0.37 13.58
N ASN A 140 -39.36 -1.39 13.98
CA ASN A 140 -40.79 -1.25 14.29
C ASN A 140 -41.05 -0.52 15.63
N SER A 141 -40.30 -0.86 16.68
CA SER A 141 -40.53 -0.30 18.04
C SER A 141 -39.62 0.87 18.41
N LEU A 142 -38.47 1.03 17.73
CA LEU A 142 -37.37 1.93 18.08
C LEU A 142 -36.67 1.60 19.42
N TYR A 143 -36.88 0.40 19.95
CA TYR A 143 -36.31 -0.06 21.22
C TYR A 143 -35.02 -0.88 21.04
N SER A 144 -34.16 -0.85 22.05
CA SER A 144 -32.85 -1.51 22.06
C SER A 144 -32.94 -2.99 22.38
N LEU A 145 -32.14 -3.81 21.70
CA LEU A 145 -31.84 -5.18 22.08
C LEU A 145 -31.13 -5.20 23.45
N THR A 146 -31.74 -5.88 24.42
CA THR A 146 -31.38 -5.82 25.84
C THR A 146 -31.22 -7.22 26.43
N VAL A 147 -30.20 -7.42 27.27
CA VAL A 147 -30.03 -8.66 28.05
C VAL A 147 -30.53 -8.47 29.48
N GLU A 148 -31.27 -9.45 30.00
CA GLU A 148 -31.86 -9.42 31.35
C GLU A 148 -30.83 -9.50 32.48
N GLY A 149 -29.75 -10.27 32.29
CA GLY A 149 -28.74 -10.54 33.30
C GLY A 149 -27.44 -11.11 32.73
N SER A 150 -26.53 -11.52 33.61
CA SER A 150 -25.20 -12.01 33.24
C SER A 150 -24.99 -13.49 33.51
N THR A 151 -26.06 -14.27 33.65
CA THR A 151 -26.01 -15.73 33.82
C THR A 151 -26.35 -16.43 32.51
N ASP A 152 -25.75 -17.59 32.26
CA ASP A 152 -26.09 -18.43 31.10
C ASP A 152 -27.60 -18.69 31.04
N GLY A 153 -28.20 -18.44 29.87
CA GLY A 153 -29.64 -18.55 29.67
C GLY A 153 -30.47 -17.33 30.04
N SER A 154 -29.83 -16.19 30.39
CA SER A 154 -30.58 -14.94 30.61
C SER A 154 -31.33 -14.52 29.35
N ASN A 155 -32.56 -14.01 29.52
CA ASN A 155 -33.40 -13.67 28.38
C ASN A 155 -32.88 -12.46 27.60
N VAL A 156 -33.12 -12.46 26.29
CA VAL A 156 -32.92 -11.30 25.41
C VAL A 156 -34.28 -10.73 24.99
N TYR A 157 -34.45 -9.43 25.15
CA TYR A 157 -35.72 -8.73 24.94
C TYR A 157 -35.47 -7.31 24.44
N GLN A 158 -36.52 -6.57 24.08
CA GLN A 158 -36.41 -5.14 23.76
C GLN A 158 -36.85 -4.23 24.91
N ASN A 159 -36.18 -3.09 25.06
CA ASN A 159 -36.57 -2.05 26.02
C ASN A 159 -36.19 -0.66 25.50
N GLU A 160 -36.82 0.38 26.06
CA GLU A 160 -36.34 1.75 25.91
C GLU A 160 -34.86 1.85 26.28
N ASP A 161 -34.11 2.64 25.48
CA ASP A 161 -32.68 2.79 25.68
C ASP A 161 -32.40 3.71 26.88
N GLU A 162 -31.91 3.11 27.96
CA GLU A 162 -31.50 3.81 29.18
C GLU A 162 -29.97 3.97 29.25
N SER A 163 -29.27 3.72 28.13
CA SER A 163 -27.81 3.76 28.03
C SER A 163 -27.10 2.77 28.96
N LEU A 164 -27.73 1.62 29.23
CA LEU A 164 -27.18 0.57 30.07
C LEU A 164 -26.19 -0.29 29.29
N SER A 165 -25.19 -0.85 29.98
CA SER A 165 -24.24 -1.79 29.38
C SER A 165 -24.92 -3.08 28.87
N SER A 166 -26.05 -3.47 29.46
CA SER A 166 -26.89 -4.58 28.98
C SER A 166 -27.57 -4.29 27.64
N GLN A 167 -27.53 -3.04 27.16
CA GLN A 167 -28.07 -2.56 25.88
C GLN A 167 -26.96 -2.17 24.89
N ARG A 168 -25.73 -2.62 25.15
CA ARG A 168 -24.56 -2.36 24.31
C ARG A 168 -23.96 -3.68 23.88
N TRP A 169 -23.63 -3.78 22.60
CA TRP A 169 -23.17 -5.01 21.96
C TRP A 169 -21.88 -4.76 21.20
N TYR A 170 -20.94 -5.68 21.24
CA TYR A 170 -19.82 -5.74 20.32
C TYR A 170 -20.19 -6.72 19.21
N ILE A 171 -19.92 -6.36 17.96
CA ILE A 171 -20.28 -7.18 16.79
C ILE A 171 -18.98 -7.68 16.17
N ASN A 172 -18.63 -8.92 16.49
CA ASN A 172 -17.29 -9.44 16.23
C ASN A 172 -17.34 -10.44 15.06
N PRO A 173 -16.54 -10.26 14.00
CA PRO A 173 -16.58 -11.16 12.86
C PRO A 173 -15.97 -12.52 13.21
N VAL A 174 -16.59 -13.58 12.71
CA VAL A 174 -16.10 -14.95 12.90
C VAL A 174 -14.74 -15.16 12.20
N SER A 175 -14.42 -14.35 11.18
CA SER A 175 -13.11 -14.33 10.52
C SER A 175 -11.96 -13.84 11.41
N GLY A 176 -12.26 -13.24 12.57
CA GLY A 176 -11.28 -12.90 13.60
C GLY A 176 -10.56 -11.56 13.44
N SER A 177 -10.92 -10.75 12.44
CA SER A 177 -10.40 -9.39 12.26
C SER A 177 -11.54 -8.40 12.40
N CYS A 178 -11.49 -7.48 13.37
CA CYS A 178 -12.52 -6.47 13.61
C CYS A 178 -12.80 -5.50 12.45
N GLY A 179 -12.28 -5.75 11.24
CA GLY A 179 -12.43 -4.86 10.11
C GLY A 179 -11.98 -3.45 10.51
N ASP A 180 -10.79 -3.38 11.11
CA ASP A 180 -10.26 -2.19 11.76
C ASP A 180 -10.41 -0.97 10.83
N SER A 181 -11.38 -0.12 11.18
CA SER A 181 -11.52 1.23 10.67
C SER A 181 -11.27 2.23 11.80
N SER A 182 -10.56 1.82 12.87
CA SER A 182 -9.73 2.75 13.62
C SER A 182 -8.32 2.69 13.04
N THR A 183 -8.16 3.34 11.88
CA THR A 183 -6.83 3.81 11.53
C THR A 183 -6.42 4.76 12.65
N ASP A 184 -5.53 4.31 13.53
CA ASP A 184 -4.55 5.21 14.08
C ASP A 184 -3.80 5.76 12.86
N ILE A 185 -4.24 6.91 12.35
CA ILE A 185 -3.65 7.55 11.16
C ILE A 185 -2.23 8.04 11.51
N SER A 186 -1.85 8.06 12.79
CA SER A 186 -0.46 8.25 13.24
C SER A 186 0.39 6.97 13.14
N SER A 187 -0.23 5.79 13.03
CA SER A 187 0.46 4.53 12.72
C SER A 187 0.64 4.39 11.20
N SER A 188 1.45 5.29 10.64
CA SER A 188 2.09 5.09 9.35
C SER A 188 2.95 3.81 9.39
N SER A 189 2.35 2.65 9.17
CA SER A 189 3.06 1.49 8.60
C SER A 189 3.45 1.74 7.13
N ALA A 190 3.35 2.99 6.66
CA ALA A 190 3.80 3.50 5.39
C ALA A 190 5.34 3.49 5.24
N ALA A 191 6.12 3.50 6.33
CA ALA A 191 7.55 3.19 6.20
C ALA A 191 7.73 1.71 5.85
N PRO A 192 8.28 1.33 4.68
CA PRO A 192 8.69 -0.03 4.46
C PRO A 192 9.80 -0.30 5.46
N THR A 193 9.47 -1.04 6.52
CA THR A 193 10.50 -1.75 7.25
C THR A 193 11.18 -2.70 6.25
N ALA A 194 12.47 -3.00 6.48
CA ALA A 194 13.18 -3.99 5.68
C ALA A 194 12.46 -5.37 5.63
N ASP A 195 11.48 -5.61 6.52
CA ASP A 195 10.61 -6.79 6.53
C ASP A 195 9.38 -6.66 5.61
N ALA A 196 8.83 -5.45 5.40
CA ALA A 196 7.75 -5.20 4.42
C ALA A 196 8.27 -5.36 2.98
N ALA A 197 9.46 -4.83 2.70
CA ALA A 197 10.19 -5.04 1.43
C ALA A 197 10.58 -6.51 1.20
N LYS A 198 10.58 -7.34 2.25
CA LYS A 198 10.87 -8.78 2.20
C LYS A 198 9.61 -9.63 2.09
N SER A 199 8.44 -9.05 2.42
CA SER A 199 7.13 -9.71 2.41
C SER A 199 6.29 -9.35 1.19
N ALA A 200 6.70 -8.34 0.40
CA ALA A 200 6.12 -7.99 -0.89
C ALA A 200 6.47 -8.99 -1.99
N GLY A 201 6.46 -10.30 -1.69
CA GLY A 201 6.57 -11.35 -2.71
C GLY A 201 5.55 -11.07 -3.81
N ALA A 202 6.06 -10.75 -5.01
CA ALA A 202 5.25 -10.47 -6.18
C ALA A 202 4.41 -11.68 -6.57
N ASN A 203 3.24 -11.46 -7.20
CA ASN A 203 2.46 -12.38 -8.06
C ASN A 203 1.46 -13.40 -7.45
N SER A 204 0.47 -12.94 -6.72
CA SER A 204 -0.89 -13.46 -6.97
C SER A 204 -1.90 -12.41 -6.55
N GLU A 205 -2.69 -11.92 -7.52
CA GLU A 205 -3.60 -10.76 -7.41
C GLU A 205 -2.87 -9.41 -7.32
N PRO A 206 -3.46 -8.27 -7.76
CA PRO A 206 -2.91 -6.95 -7.45
C PRO A 206 -2.79 -6.84 -5.93
N LEU A 207 -1.56 -7.06 -5.43
CA LEU A 207 -1.33 -7.32 -4.01
C LEU A 207 -1.82 -6.14 -3.19
N THR A 208 -2.90 -6.40 -2.45
CA THR A 208 -3.46 -5.59 -1.38
C THR A 208 -2.53 -5.49 -0.16
N ASN A 209 -1.21 -5.60 -0.33
CA ASN A 209 -0.27 -5.45 0.79
C ASN A 209 0.16 -3.98 0.90
N GLY A 210 -0.64 -3.28 1.71
CA GLY A 210 -0.71 -1.83 1.76
C GLY A 210 -1.77 -1.37 0.81
N TYR A 211 -3.05 -1.58 1.18
CA TYR A 211 -4.13 -0.71 0.73
C TYR A 211 -3.54 0.71 0.55
N PRO A 212 -3.82 1.40 -0.56
CA PRO A 212 -3.55 2.83 -0.59
C PRO A 212 -4.05 3.39 0.73
N SER A 213 -3.26 4.28 1.31
CA SER A 213 -3.67 5.03 2.47
C SER A 213 -4.81 5.97 2.08
N PHE A 214 -5.94 5.42 1.64
CA PHE A 214 -7.20 6.12 1.73
C PHE A 214 -7.43 6.26 3.22
N ILE A 215 -6.96 7.39 3.72
CA ILE A 215 -7.68 8.17 4.69
C ILE A 215 -9.07 8.38 4.05
N SER A 216 -9.93 7.38 4.17
CA SER A 216 -11.33 7.40 3.74
C SER A 216 -12.20 7.91 4.88
N THR A 217 -11.65 7.89 6.08
CA THR A 217 -12.20 8.43 7.31
C THR A 217 -11.39 9.64 7.73
N VAL A 218 -12.06 10.78 7.82
CA VAL A 218 -11.48 12.02 8.31
C VAL A 218 -11.08 11.84 9.78
N ASP A 219 -9.81 12.06 10.09
CA ASP A 219 -9.38 12.24 11.48
C ASP A 219 -10.06 13.49 12.06
N SER A 220 -10.80 13.32 13.15
CA SER A 220 -11.49 14.44 13.81
C SER A 220 -10.52 15.43 14.48
N ASP A 221 -9.30 14.99 14.79
CA ASP A 221 -8.26 15.80 15.43
C ASP A 221 -7.29 16.42 14.41
N ALA A 222 -7.46 16.15 13.11
CA ALA A 222 -6.60 16.71 12.06
C ALA A 222 -6.72 18.23 11.91
N ILE A 223 -5.59 18.82 11.53
CA ILE A 223 -5.50 20.21 11.10
C ILE A 223 -5.95 20.27 9.64
N VAL A 224 -7.03 21.01 9.36
CA VAL A 224 -7.55 21.17 7.99
C VAL A 224 -7.19 22.55 7.46
N VAL A 225 -6.44 22.59 6.36
CA VAL A 225 -5.95 23.83 5.74
C VAL A 225 -6.56 24.03 4.36
N SER A 226 -6.84 25.30 4.02
CA SER A 226 -7.42 25.71 2.73
C SER A 226 -6.74 26.95 2.14
N THR A 227 -5.63 27.38 2.73
CA THR A 227 -4.80 28.51 2.29
C THR A 227 -3.34 28.13 2.37
N LEU A 228 -2.50 28.77 1.56
CA LEU A 228 -1.05 28.53 1.58
C LEU A 228 -0.43 28.92 2.94
N ASP A 229 -0.77 30.09 3.47
CA ASP A 229 -0.29 30.53 4.79
C ASP A 229 -0.66 29.52 5.88
N GLY A 230 -1.91 29.03 5.88
CA GLY A 230 -2.36 28.05 6.86
C GLY A 230 -1.66 26.69 6.72
N LEU A 231 -1.31 26.28 5.50
CA LEU A 231 -0.52 25.08 5.27
C LEU A 231 0.90 25.23 5.82
N VAL A 232 1.56 26.35 5.52
CA VAL A 232 2.93 26.61 6.00
C VAL A 232 2.95 26.66 7.52
N ASP A 233 2.01 27.38 8.14
CA ASP A 233 1.86 27.42 9.60
C ASP A 233 1.65 26.00 10.18
N ALA A 234 0.80 25.18 9.56
CA ALA A 234 0.54 23.81 10.02
C ALA A 234 1.77 22.90 9.90
N ILE A 235 2.56 23.02 8.83
CA ILE A 235 3.81 22.27 8.65
C ILE A 235 4.85 22.71 9.70
N ASP A 236 5.00 24.02 9.90
CA ASP A 236 5.97 24.59 10.84
C ASP A 236 5.67 24.23 12.30
N ASP A 237 4.39 24.06 12.65
CA ASP A 237 3.94 23.67 13.99
C ASP A 237 3.81 22.15 14.20
N ALA A 238 3.94 21.35 13.13
CA ALA A 238 3.68 19.91 13.15
C ALA A 238 4.58 19.16 14.14
N SER A 239 3.97 18.23 14.88
CA SER A 239 4.60 17.33 15.84
C SER A 239 4.30 15.87 15.50
N ALA A 240 5.18 14.96 15.93
CA ALA A 240 5.04 13.53 15.66
C ALA A 240 3.65 12.97 15.97
N GLY A 241 2.97 12.47 14.93
CA GLY A 241 1.62 11.92 14.97
C GLY A 241 0.51 12.86 14.52
N ASP A 242 0.83 14.13 14.22
CA ASP A 242 -0.14 15.07 13.68
C ASP A 242 -0.58 14.69 12.25
N VAL A 243 -1.83 15.02 11.94
CA VAL A 243 -2.43 14.83 10.61
C VAL A 243 -2.85 16.20 10.08
N ILE A 244 -2.38 16.53 8.88
CA ILE A 244 -2.67 17.78 8.18
C ILE A 244 -3.39 17.43 6.87
N TYR A 245 -4.64 17.89 6.75
CA TYR A 245 -5.42 17.76 5.52
C TYR A 245 -5.42 19.04 4.70
N ILE A 246 -5.05 18.93 3.43
CA ILE A 246 -5.09 19.98 2.43
C ILE A 246 -6.41 19.87 1.67
N ARG A 247 -7.20 20.94 1.65
CA ARG A 247 -8.41 21.02 0.82
C ARG A 247 -8.07 21.06 -0.68
N GLU A 248 -8.97 20.55 -1.50
CA GLU A 248 -8.88 20.71 -2.97
C GLU A 248 -8.66 22.16 -3.39
N GLY A 249 -7.94 22.34 -4.51
CA GLY A 249 -7.72 23.64 -5.11
C GLY A 249 -6.31 23.81 -5.66
N THR A 250 -6.07 24.96 -6.29
CA THR A 250 -4.75 25.35 -6.77
C THR A 250 -4.15 26.40 -5.84
N TYR A 251 -2.96 26.09 -5.31
CA TYR A 251 -2.16 26.93 -4.46
C TYR A 251 -0.99 27.50 -5.30
N TYR A 252 -0.63 28.76 -5.07
CA TYR A 252 0.39 29.45 -5.86
C TYR A 252 1.55 29.95 -4.97
N PRO A 253 2.46 29.07 -4.51
CA PRO A 253 3.59 29.49 -3.71
C PRO A 253 4.60 30.31 -4.53
N SER A 254 5.15 31.35 -3.92
CA SER A 254 6.28 32.12 -4.46
C SER A 254 7.63 31.70 -3.90
N ASP A 255 7.63 30.84 -2.88
CA ASP A 255 8.80 30.44 -2.09
C ASP A 255 8.73 28.94 -1.79
N THR A 256 9.90 28.33 -1.56
CA THR A 256 10.03 26.89 -1.27
C THR A 256 9.25 26.54 -0.01
N ILE A 257 8.44 25.48 -0.05
CA ILE A 257 7.78 24.93 1.13
C ILE A 257 8.77 23.98 1.82
N GLU A 258 9.19 24.32 3.04
CA GLU A 258 10.16 23.56 3.82
C GLU A 258 9.44 22.64 4.81
N ILE A 259 9.83 21.36 4.86
CA ILE A 259 9.35 20.38 5.84
C ILE A 259 10.56 19.89 6.64
N SER A 260 10.69 20.33 7.90
CA SER A 260 11.88 20.10 8.72
C SER A 260 11.65 19.50 10.10
N ASN A 261 10.40 19.42 10.58
CA ASN A 261 10.08 18.80 11.87
C ASN A 261 9.93 17.29 11.71
N ASP A 262 10.57 16.49 12.55
CA ASP A 262 10.52 15.03 12.42
C ASP A 262 9.25 14.43 13.05
N GLY A 263 8.71 13.41 12.39
CA GLY A 263 7.88 12.42 13.06
C GLY A 263 8.72 11.43 13.88
N THR A 264 8.14 10.28 14.19
CA THR A 264 8.88 9.14 14.73
C THR A 264 8.43 7.85 14.06
N SER A 265 9.23 6.78 14.18
CA SER A 265 8.89 5.47 13.62
C SER A 265 7.56 4.88 14.10
N SER A 266 7.03 5.36 15.24
CA SER A 266 5.72 4.94 15.77
C SER A 266 4.62 5.98 15.59
N LYS A 267 4.97 7.19 15.14
CA LYS A 267 4.07 8.35 15.02
C LYS A 267 4.60 9.26 13.91
N ALA A 268 4.42 8.88 12.65
CA ALA A 268 4.77 9.80 11.56
C ALA A 268 3.83 10.99 11.54
N ILE A 269 4.27 12.05 10.88
CA ILE A 269 3.42 13.18 10.55
C ILE A 269 2.78 12.91 9.19
N VAL A 270 1.47 13.13 9.07
CA VAL A 270 0.73 12.92 7.83
C VAL A 270 0.39 14.26 7.20
N LEU A 271 0.76 14.44 5.94
CA LEU A 271 0.33 15.55 5.09
C LEU A 271 -0.42 14.97 3.89
N SER A 272 -1.72 15.17 3.83
CA SER A 272 -2.57 14.48 2.86
C SER A 272 -3.63 15.40 2.27
N VAL A 273 -4.10 15.10 1.06
CA VAL A 273 -5.38 15.63 0.57
C VAL A 273 -6.51 15.28 1.56
N TYR A 274 -7.47 16.18 1.72
CA TYR A 274 -8.65 15.90 2.53
C TYR A 274 -9.45 14.71 1.95
N PRO A 275 -9.89 13.74 2.77
CA PRO A 275 -10.65 12.59 2.31
C PRO A 275 -11.88 12.94 1.46
N GLY A 276 -11.87 12.51 0.19
CA GLY A 276 -12.96 12.73 -0.76
C GLY A 276 -12.91 14.04 -1.55
N ASP A 277 -11.92 14.90 -1.29
CA ASP A 277 -11.62 16.08 -2.11
C ASP A 277 -10.82 15.67 -3.36
N ASP A 278 -10.90 16.47 -4.43
CA ASP A 278 -9.98 16.35 -5.58
C ASP A 278 -8.54 16.71 -5.16
N ARG A 279 -7.55 16.17 -5.89
CA ARG A 279 -6.12 16.40 -5.60
C ARG A 279 -5.76 17.89 -5.64
N PRO A 280 -5.19 18.45 -4.56
CA PRO A 280 -4.65 19.81 -4.57
C PRO A 280 -3.48 19.93 -5.56
N VAL A 281 -3.33 21.11 -6.16
CA VAL A 281 -2.22 21.44 -7.07
C VAL A 281 -1.41 22.58 -6.48
N PHE A 282 -0.12 22.37 -6.27
CA PHE A 282 0.84 23.42 -5.93
C PHE A 282 1.55 23.88 -7.20
N ASP A 283 1.12 25.02 -7.73
CA ASP A 283 1.68 25.66 -8.91
C ASP A 283 2.69 26.72 -8.51
N PHE A 284 3.98 26.38 -8.64
CA PHE A 284 5.11 27.22 -8.29
C PHE A 284 5.51 28.18 -9.42
N SER A 285 4.66 28.42 -10.43
CA SER A 285 4.94 29.32 -11.57
C SER A 285 5.27 30.78 -11.19
N ALA A 286 5.10 31.17 -9.93
CA ALA A 286 5.59 32.43 -9.39
C ALA A 286 7.12 32.46 -9.17
N MET A 287 7.78 31.30 -9.12
CA MET A 287 9.23 31.17 -9.03
C MET A 287 9.89 31.30 -10.41
N SER A 288 11.06 31.94 -10.44
CA SER A 288 11.96 31.84 -11.60
C SER A 288 12.82 30.59 -11.50
N GLU A 289 13.33 30.09 -12.63
CA GLU A 289 14.32 29.01 -12.64
C GLU A 289 15.59 29.39 -11.86
N SER A 290 15.94 28.60 -10.85
CA SER A 290 17.11 28.78 -10.00
C SER A 290 17.27 27.57 -9.08
N SER A 291 18.49 27.09 -8.85
CA SER A 291 18.77 25.93 -7.98
C SER A 291 18.42 26.09 -6.49
N SER A 292 17.89 27.25 -6.08
CA SER A 292 17.30 27.48 -4.75
C SER A 292 15.77 27.39 -4.73
N ASN A 293 15.12 27.40 -5.89
CA ASN A 293 13.67 27.58 -6.04
C ASN A 293 12.96 26.23 -6.22
N ARG A 294 13.16 25.35 -5.25
CA ARG A 294 12.51 24.04 -5.19
C ARG A 294 11.05 24.20 -4.80
N GLY A 295 10.19 23.29 -5.24
CA GLY A 295 8.79 23.28 -4.81
C GLY A 295 8.70 22.96 -3.31
N PHE A 296 8.94 21.70 -2.98
CA PHE A 296 9.03 21.21 -1.61
C PHE A 296 10.47 20.80 -1.28
N LYS A 297 10.96 21.18 -0.11
CA LYS A 297 12.22 20.68 0.45
C LYS A 297 11.93 19.94 1.75
N VAL A 298 12.16 18.63 1.73
CA VAL A 298 11.82 17.72 2.83
C VAL A 298 13.11 17.24 3.47
N SER A 299 13.51 17.92 4.55
CA SER A 299 14.67 17.51 5.35
C SER A 299 14.29 16.67 6.57
N ALA A 300 13.01 16.59 6.87
CA ALA A 300 12.47 15.85 8.01
C ALA A 300 12.45 14.33 7.77
N ASP A 301 12.43 13.59 8.87
CA ASP A 301 12.24 12.14 8.91
C ASP A 301 10.79 11.78 9.31
N TYR A 302 10.35 10.59 8.90
CA TYR A 302 9.05 10.01 9.29
C TYR A 302 7.84 10.88 8.96
N TRP A 303 7.72 11.29 7.71
CA TRP A 303 6.51 11.87 7.13
C TRP A 303 5.82 10.89 6.19
N HIS A 304 4.49 11.00 6.11
CA HIS A 304 3.70 10.45 5.03
C HIS A 304 3.04 11.60 4.26
N ILE A 305 3.50 11.81 3.04
CA ILE A 305 3.04 12.88 2.14
C ILE A 305 2.23 12.22 1.02
N TYR A 306 0.96 12.59 0.90
CA TYR A 306 -0.01 11.87 0.08
C TYR A 306 -0.93 12.75 -0.78
N GLY A 307 -1.08 12.37 -2.05
CA GLY A 307 -2.27 12.69 -2.84
C GLY A 307 -2.39 14.12 -3.35
N PHE A 308 -1.29 14.80 -3.68
CA PHE A 308 -1.31 16.11 -4.31
C PHE A 308 -0.24 16.28 -5.39
N ASP A 309 -0.36 17.37 -6.14
CA ASP A 309 0.42 17.65 -7.34
C ASP A 309 1.38 18.82 -7.11
N ILE A 310 2.60 18.72 -7.66
CA ILE A 310 3.61 19.78 -7.64
C ILE A 310 4.03 20.08 -9.07
N THR A 311 3.88 21.35 -9.47
CA THR A 311 4.20 21.78 -10.82
C THR A 311 4.87 23.14 -10.89
N ASN A 312 5.60 23.38 -11.98
CA ASN A 312 6.25 24.64 -12.30
C ASN A 312 7.23 25.15 -11.23
N ALA A 313 7.83 24.26 -10.42
CA ALA A 313 8.91 24.68 -9.53
C ALA A 313 10.10 25.21 -10.36
N GLY A 314 10.78 26.23 -9.83
CA GLY A 314 11.97 26.80 -10.47
C GLY A 314 13.22 25.92 -10.39
N ASP A 315 13.12 24.74 -9.78
CA ASP A 315 14.15 23.72 -9.62
C ASP A 315 13.40 22.37 -9.49
N ASN A 316 13.85 21.48 -8.61
CA ASN A 316 13.14 20.23 -8.34
C ASN A 316 11.71 20.47 -7.84
N GLY A 317 10.76 19.63 -8.25
CA GLY A 317 9.42 19.62 -7.67
C GLY A 317 9.49 19.29 -6.17
N MET A 318 10.19 18.21 -5.83
CA MET A 318 10.52 17.84 -4.46
C MET A 318 12.01 17.50 -4.31
N TYR A 319 12.66 18.11 -3.34
CA TYR A 319 14.03 17.78 -2.92
C TYR A 319 14.00 17.14 -1.53
N LEU A 320 14.24 15.83 -1.50
CA LEU A 320 14.15 14.99 -0.30
C LEU A 320 15.55 14.70 0.23
N THR A 321 15.84 15.15 1.45
CA THR A 321 17.10 14.86 2.15
C THR A 321 16.90 14.08 3.45
N GLY A 322 15.68 14.07 3.99
CA GLY A 322 15.31 13.26 5.15
C GLY A 322 15.15 11.78 4.82
N SER A 323 14.90 10.98 5.85
CA SER A 323 14.85 9.53 5.82
C SER A 323 13.56 8.97 6.39
N HIS A 324 13.24 7.71 6.05
CA HIS A 324 12.04 7.02 6.55
C HIS A 324 10.71 7.72 6.20
N ASN A 325 10.69 8.50 5.12
CA ASN A 325 9.48 9.15 4.63
C ASN A 325 8.74 8.27 3.62
N THR A 326 7.43 8.45 3.53
CA THR A 326 6.59 7.90 2.46
C THR A 326 6.04 9.03 1.62
N ILE A 327 6.28 8.96 0.32
CA ILE A 327 5.75 9.87 -0.69
C ILE A 327 4.82 9.03 -1.58
N GLU A 328 3.51 9.20 -1.43
CA GLU A 328 2.54 8.29 -2.03
C GLU A 328 1.51 9.03 -2.88
N PHE A 329 1.20 8.48 -4.06
CA PHE A 329 0.18 9.02 -4.95
C PHE A 329 0.37 10.50 -5.31
N MET A 330 1.61 10.91 -5.48
CA MET A 330 2.00 12.28 -5.83
C MET A 330 2.22 12.43 -7.33
N ALA A 331 2.13 13.65 -7.85
CA ALA A 331 2.55 13.97 -9.22
C ALA A 331 3.55 15.13 -9.22
N PHE A 332 4.66 14.99 -9.95
CA PHE A 332 5.69 16.03 -10.11
C PHE A 332 5.87 16.34 -11.59
N TYR A 333 5.39 17.50 -12.06
CA TYR A 333 5.42 17.75 -13.50
C TYR A 333 5.71 19.19 -13.90
N GLU A 334 6.35 19.35 -15.05
CA GLU A 334 6.72 20.66 -15.62
C GLU A 334 7.59 21.50 -14.66
N ASN A 335 8.35 20.85 -13.79
CA ASN A 335 9.34 21.52 -12.95
C ASN A 335 10.60 21.81 -13.77
N SER A 336 11.33 22.86 -13.39
CA SER A 336 12.54 23.31 -14.09
C SER A 336 13.81 22.53 -13.73
N ASP A 337 13.67 21.39 -13.05
CA ASP A 337 14.67 20.36 -12.79
C ASP A 337 13.90 19.06 -12.45
N THR A 338 14.58 18.03 -11.94
CA THR A 338 14.04 16.72 -11.60
C THR A 338 12.75 16.79 -10.78
N GLY A 339 11.74 16.01 -11.16
CA GLY A 339 10.45 16.01 -10.45
C GLY A 339 10.57 15.69 -8.95
N LEU A 340 11.16 14.55 -8.59
CA LEU A 340 11.55 14.24 -7.21
C LEU A 340 13.00 13.75 -7.16
N GLN A 341 13.85 14.51 -6.46
CA GLN A 341 15.26 14.21 -6.26
C GLN A 341 15.55 13.91 -4.79
N MET A 342 16.13 12.73 -4.54
CA MET A 342 16.70 12.33 -3.25
C MET A 342 18.21 12.51 -3.25
N SER A 343 18.74 13.15 -2.21
CA SER A 343 20.17 13.36 -2.04
C SER A 343 20.55 13.65 -0.58
N SER A 344 21.80 14.05 -0.33
CA SER A 344 22.26 14.56 0.97
C SER A 344 21.96 13.63 2.16
N GLY A 345 22.13 12.32 1.96
CA GLY A 345 21.92 11.31 3.00
C GLY A 345 20.52 10.71 3.06
N ALA A 346 19.57 11.15 2.21
CA ALA A 346 18.21 10.58 2.15
C ALA A 346 18.24 9.05 2.05
N ALA A 347 17.68 8.37 3.05
CA ALA A 347 17.75 6.92 3.18
C ALA A 347 16.39 6.34 3.59
N TYR A 348 16.14 5.09 3.19
CA TYR A 348 14.95 4.34 3.62
C TYR A 348 13.62 5.07 3.34
N ASN A 349 13.57 5.89 2.30
CA ASN A 349 12.33 6.53 1.86
C ASN A 349 11.56 5.60 0.90
N PHE A 350 10.24 5.72 0.91
CA PHE A 350 9.34 4.96 0.06
C PHE A 350 8.54 5.86 -0.85
N ILE A 351 8.79 5.73 -2.15
CA ILE A 351 8.07 6.48 -3.18
C ILE A 351 7.09 5.48 -3.81
N LYS A 352 5.80 5.69 -3.59
CA LYS A 352 4.76 4.74 -3.98
C LYS A 352 3.77 5.41 -4.92
N ASN A 353 3.39 4.70 -5.98
CA ASN A 353 2.27 5.06 -6.86
C ASN A 353 2.34 6.52 -7.37
N SER A 354 3.54 7.05 -7.58
CA SER A 354 3.75 8.46 -7.92
C SER A 354 4.17 8.62 -9.37
N ASP A 355 3.78 9.74 -9.96
CA ASP A 355 4.06 10.09 -11.34
C ASP A 355 5.04 11.27 -11.42
N SER A 356 5.97 11.23 -12.38
CA SER A 356 6.88 12.36 -12.62
C SER A 356 7.12 12.58 -14.11
N TYR A 357 6.74 13.74 -14.64
CA TYR A 357 6.64 13.89 -16.09
C TYR A 357 6.78 15.32 -16.62
N TYR A 358 7.23 15.44 -17.87
CA TYR A 358 7.43 16.75 -18.53
C TYR A 358 8.36 17.71 -17.78
N ASN A 359 9.18 17.21 -16.84
CA ASN A 359 10.17 18.05 -16.16
C ASN A 359 11.30 18.40 -17.12
N ALA A 360 11.70 19.67 -17.15
CA ALA A 360 12.61 20.22 -18.14
C ALA A 360 13.28 21.50 -17.62
N ASP A 361 14.60 21.49 -17.51
CA ASP A 361 15.42 22.66 -17.20
C ASP A 361 15.82 23.45 -18.47
N SER A 362 16.15 24.74 -18.33
CA SER A 362 16.51 25.57 -19.50
C SER A 362 17.85 25.22 -20.15
N SER A 363 18.72 24.46 -19.46
CA SER A 363 19.99 23.97 -20.03
C SER A 363 19.81 22.72 -20.89
N LEU A 364 18.62 22.13 -20.82
CA LEU A 364 18.16 20.96 -21.56
C LEU A 364 18.89 19.65 -21.26
N GLU A 365 19.32 19.44 -20.01
CA GLU A 365 20.26 18.35 -19.68
C GLU A 365 20.00 17.65 -18.34
N ASN A 366 19.29 18.24 -17.36
CA ASN A 366 19.37 17.78 -15.97
C ASN A 366 18.03 17.29 -15.37
N ALA A 367 16.90 17.56 -16.03
CA ALA A 367 15.60 17.29 -15.45
C ALA A 367 15.16 15.83 -15.63
N ASP A 368 15.38 15.03 -14.60
CA ASP A 368 14.92 13.65 -14.49
C ASP A 368 13.45 13.53 -14.06
N GLY A 369 12.85 12.35 -14.20
CA GLY A 369 11.59 12.04 -13.53
C GLY A 369 11.81 11.87 -12.03
N PHE A 370 12.51 10.80 -11.66
CA PHE A 370 12.88 10.48 -10.29
C PHE A 370 14.40 10.37 -10.19
N ALA A 371 14.95 10.74 -9.05
CA ALA A 371 16.36 10.52 -8.83
C ALA A 371 16.70 10.13 -7.39
N ALA A 372 17.57 9.13 -7.26
CA ALA A 372 18.25 8.78 -6.02
C ALA A 372 19.75 8.98 -6.26
N LYS A 373 20.19 10.24 -6.21
CA LYS A 373 21.47 10.68 -6.81
C LYS A 373 22.34 11.54 -5.91
N LEU A 374 23.55 11.79 -6.41
CA LEU A 374 24.64 12.49 -5.76
C LEU A 374 25.03 11.79 -4.45
N THR A 375 24.75 12.43 -3.30
CA THR A 375 25.12 11.92 -1.98
C THR A 375 23.97 11.24 -1.26
N VAL A 376 23.06 10.58 -2.00
CA VAL A 376 21.92 9.84 -1.45
C VAL A 376 22.37 8.73 -0.50
N GLY A 377 21.52 8.41 0.49
CA GLY A 377 21.68 7.27 1.38
C GLY A 377 21.11 5.98 0.80
N THR A 378 21.11 4.91 1.60
CA THR A 378 20.72 3.56 1.17
C THR A 378 19.27 3.23 1.50
N GLY A 379 18.74 2.17 0.87
CA GLY A 379 17.45 1.57 1.22
C GLY A 379 16.24 2.31 0.68
N ASN A 380 16.40 3.26 -0.25
CA ASN A 380 15.28 3.93 -0.88
C ASN A 380 14.54 2.96 -1.82
N TYR A 381 13.22 3.06 -1.85
CA TYR A 381 12.34 2.11 -2.54
C TYR A 381 11.32 2.86 -3.39
N PHE A 382 11.15 2.43 -4.63
CA PHE A 382 10.11 2.91 -5.55
C PHE A 382 9.17 1.76 -5.89
N TYR A 383 7.87 1.99 -5.80
CA TYR A 383 6.84 0.99 -6.10
C TYR A 383 5.73 1.61 -6.94
N GLY A 384 5.37 1.02 -8.07
CA GLY A 384 4.21 1.48 -8.84
C GLY A 384 4.39 2.88 -9.45
N CYS A 385 5.63 3.38 -9.55
CA CYS A 385 5.92 4.73 -10.03
C CYS A 385 5.98 4.79 -11.55
N ARG A 386 5.66 5.93 -12.15
CA ARG A 386 5.84 6.15 -13.59
C ARG A 386 6.57 7.46 -13.84
N ALA A 387 7.55 7.44 -14.73
CA ALA A 387 8.16 8.66 -15.22
C ALA A 387 8.17 8.69 -16.73
N TRP A 388 7.66 9.80 -17.30
CA TRP A 388 7.58 9.93 -18.74
C TRP A 388 7.89 11.31 -19.27
N ASN A 389 8.49 11.35 -20.46
CA ASN A 389 8.80 12.60 -21.16
C ASN A 389 9.51 13.63 -20.26
N ASN A 390 10.33 13.15 -19.33
CA ASN A 390 11.30 14.00 -18.65
C ASN A 390 12.47 14.20 -19.59
N LEU A 391 13.09 15.38 -19.49
CA LEU A 391 14.03 15.84 -20.48
C LEU A 391 15.35 15.07 -20.49
N ASP A 392 15.83 14.67 -19.31
CA ASP A 392 17.02 13.83 -19.14
C ASP A 392 16.60 12.36 -19.02
N ASP A 393 16.50 11.79 -17.82
CA ASP A 393 16.09 10.38 -17.67
C ASP A 393 14.73 10.20 -16.97
N GLY A 394 14.20 8.98 -17.08
CA GLY A 394 13.08 8.55 -16.24
C GLY A 394 13.51 8.40 -14.77
N PHE A 395 14.58 7.63 -14.55
CA PHE A 395 15.21 7.46 -13.25
C PHE A 395 16.73 7.67 -13.35
N ASP A 396 17.29 8.51 -12.47
CA ASP A 396 18.74 8.72 -12.34
C ASP A 396 19.31 8.28 -10.98
N GLY A 397 20.23 7.32 -11.03
CA GLY A 397 21.01 6.82 -9.90
C GLY A 397 22.44 7.38 -9.79
N TYR A 398 22.80 8.43 -10.52
CA TYR A 398 24.16 8.99 -10.56
C TYR A 398 24.67 9.34 -9.16
N LEU A 399 25.92 9.01 -8.83
CA LEU A 399 26.49 9.25 -7.50
C LEU A 399 27.61 10.29 -7.49
N ARG A 400 27.75 10.94 -6.34
CA ARG A 400 28.96 11.65 -5.90
C ARG A 400 29.37 11.10 -4.54
N ASP A 401 30.66 11.19 -4.22
CA ASP A 401 31.22 10.50 -3.05
C ASP A 401 30.44 10.81 -1.76
N ASN A 402 29.87 9.77 -1.17
CA ASN A 402 29.12 9.76 0.08
C ASN A 402 29.74 8.79 1.12
N GLY A 403 30.94 8.26 0.83
CA GLY A 403 31.63 7.29 1.68
C GLY A 403 30.89 5.97 1.92
N SER A 404 29.85 5.65 1.14
CA SER A 404 28.91 4.56 1.41
C SER A 404 28.53 3.78 0.15
N SER A 405 28.23 2.49 0.30
CA SER A 405 27.59 1.72 -0.76
C SER A 405 26.08 1.93 -0.69
N VAL A 406 25.48 2.41 -1.79
CA VAL A 406 24.06 2.77 -1.87
C VAL A 406 23.26 1.60 -2.42
N THR A 407 22.09 1.33 -1.88
CA THR A 407 21.10 0.41 -2.47
C THR A 407 19.79 1.14 -2.76
N THR A 408 19.24 0.93 -3.96
CA THR A 408 17.89 1.40 -4.33
C THR A 408 17.10 0.26 -4.97
N THR A 409 15.83 0.12 -4.63
CA THR A 409 14.92 -0.87 -5.23
C THR A 409 13.81 -0.17 -6.00
N LEU A 410 13.51 -0.68 -7.19
CA LEU A 410 12.43 -0.21 -8.05
C LEU A 410 11.58 -1.42 -8.45
N GLU A 411 10.31 -1.38 -8.07
CA GLU A 411 9.36 -2.47 -8.30
C GLU A 411 8.11 -1.93 -9.01
N TYR A 412 7.56 -2.66 -9.99
CA TYR A 412 6.41 -2.23 -10.78
C TYR A 412 6.53 -0.78 -11.28
N THR A 413 7.74 -0.38 -11.67
CA THR A 413 8.04 1.01 -12.00
C THR A 413 8.26 1.15 -13.50
N TRP A 414 7.68 2.18 -14.12
CA TRP A 414 7.66 2.37 -15.57
C TRP A 414 8.40 3.64 -16.00
N MET A 415 9.28 3.52 -16.99
CA MET A 415 10.08 4.61 -17.55
C MET A 415 9.78 4.75 -19.05
N ILE A 416 9.05 5.80 -19.41
CA ILE A 416 8.34 5.86 -20.69
C ILE A 416 8.75 7.11 -21.46
N ARG A 417 9.33 6.99 -22.66
CA ARG A 417 9.60 8.14 -23.54
C ARG A 417 10.37 9.29 -22.87
N ASN A 418 11.32 9.00 -21.99
CA ASN A 418 12.22 10.01 -21.46
C ASN A 418 13.27 10.40 -22.52
N GLY A 419 13.84 11.59 -22.36
CA GLY A 419 14.66 12.25 -23.38
C GLY A 419 13.83 12.99 -24.44
N TYR A 420 12.51 13.09 -24.27
CA TYR A 420 11.64 13.91 -25.12
C TYR A 420 11.08 15.09 -24.33
N GLN A 421 11.08 16.26 -24.94
CA GLN A 421 10.34 17.42 -24.44
C GLN A 421 8.82 17.16 -24.52
N LYS A 422 8.04 17.93 -23.75
CA LYS A 422 6.56 17.88 -23.74
C LYS A 422 5.91 18.02 -25.14
N ASN A 423 6.58 18.70 -26.08
CA ASN A 423 6.12 18.85 -27.46
C ASN A 423 6.44 17.64 -28.37
N GLY A 424 7.02 16.58 -27.82
CA GLY A 424 7.41 15.36 -28.53
C GLY A 424 8.74 15.46 -29.29
N VAL A 425 9.45 16.58 -29.22
CA VAL A 425 10.78 16.73 -29.81
C VAL A 425 11.82 16.14 -28.87
N ALA A 426 12.75 15.34 -29.40
CA ALA A 426 13.87 14.83 -28.62
C ALA A 426 14.64 15.99 -27.96
N GLY A 427 14.93 15.85 -26.68
CA GLY A 427 15.76 16.74 -25.88
C GLY A 427 17.24 16.58 -26.16
N SER A 428 18.05 17.33 -25.42
CA SER A 428 19.51 17.17 -25.41
C SER A 428 20.02 16.37 -24.21
N GLY A 429 19.14 16.02 -23.27
CA GLY A 429 19.46 15.12 -22.16
C GLY A 429 19.79 13.72 -22.65
N ASP A 430 20.32 12.89 -21.75
CA ASP A 430 20.79 11.55 -22.06
C ASP A 430 19.63 10.65 -22.54
N GLY A 431 18.44 10.77 -21.93
CA GLY A 431 17.24 10.15 -22.47
C GLY A 431 17.08 8.67 -22.14
N ASN A 432 17.57 8.23 -20.99
CA ASN A 432 17.46 6.85 -20.57
C ASN A 432 16.15 6.59 -19.82
N GLY A 433 15.71 5.33 -19.82
CA GLY A 433 14.65 4.88 -18.93
C GLY A 433 15.17 4.81 -17.49
N PHE A 434 16.03 3.83 -17.23
CA PHE A 434 16.69 3.62 -15.94
C PHE A 434 18.20 3.84 -16.06
N LYS A 435 18.70 5.00 -15.65
CA LYS A 435 20.13 5.26 -15.46
C LYS A 435 20.56 4.66 -14.12
N THR A 436 21.18 3.48 -14.17
CA THR A 436 21.32 2.62 -12.98
C THR A 436 22.38 3.09 -11.97
N GLY A 437 23.17 4.11 -12.29
CA GLY A 437 24.23 4.63 -11.43
C GLY A 437 25.14 5.61 -12.15
N GLY A 438 26.43 5.57 -11.80
CA GLY A 438 27.48 6.42 -12.38
C GLY A 438 28.14 7.34 -11.37
N SER A 439 29.23 7.98 -11.76
CA SER A 439 29.88 9.03 -10.96
C SER A 439 30.86 9.85 -11.78
N ASP A 440 31.28 11.00 -11.23
CA ASP A 440 32.20 11.95 -11.88
C ASP A 440 33.50 11.24 -12.31
N ASP A 441 34.06 10.43 -11.40
CA ASP A 441 35.29 9.66 -11.60
C ASP A 441 35.06 8.23 -12.11
N LYS A 442 33.78 7.84 -12.30
CA LYS A 442 33.34 6.55 -12.89
C LYS A 442 33.70 5.31 -12.07
N ASP A 443 33.76 5.47 -10.76
CA ASP A 443 34.26 4.50 -9.79
C ASP A 443 33.28 4.17 -8.64
N LEU A 444 32.14 4.86 -8.55
CA LEU A 444 31.16 4.61 -7.49
C LEU A 444 30.17 3.50 -7.84
N ALA A 445 29.68 2.85 -6.79
CA ALA A 445 28.81 1.70 -6.86
C ALA A 445 27.41 2.04 -6.31
N HIS A 446 26.45 2.17 -7.22
CA HIS A 446 25.03 2.17 -6.90
C HIS A 446 24.49 0.75 -7.09
N ASN A 447 24.07 0.09 -6.02
CA ASN A 447 23.46 -1.22 -6.12
C ASN A 447 21.96 -1.09 -6.40
N GLY A 448 21.51 -1.50 -7.59
CA GLY A 448 20.12 -1.40 -8.00
C GLY A 448 19.43 -2.77 -8.07
N LEU A 449 18.20 -2.85 -7.56
CA LEU A 449 17.29 -3.98 -7.74
C LEU A 449 16.05 -3.51 -8.49
N TYR A 450 15.78 -4.12 -9.65
CA TYR A 450 14.67 -3.77 -10.53
C TYR A 450 13.79 -5.02 -10.71
N ILE A 451 12.53 -4.94 -10.30
CA ILE A 451 11.59 -6.08 -10.31
C ILE A 451 10.31 -5.67 -11.03
N ASN A 452 9.84 -6.47 -12.00
CA ASN A 452 8.60 -6.19 -12.73
C ASN A 452 8.58 -4.75 -13.32
N THR A 453 9.74 -4.28 -13.82
CA THR A 453 9.90 -2.90 -14.31
C THR A 453 9.73 -2.82 -15.82
N ILE A 454 9.22 -1.70 -16.32
CA ILE A 454 8.99 -1.46 -17.75
C ILE A 454 9.79 -0.25 -18.19
N SER A 455 10.50 -0.37 -19.32
CA SER A 455 11.19 0.73 -19.98
C SER A 455 10.80 0.77 -21.45
N ALA A 456 10.10 1.82 -21.89
CA ALA A 456 9.49 1.86 -23.21
C ALA A 456 9.68 3.20 -23.94
N GLY A 457 10.21 3.16 -25.16
CA GLY A 457 10.23 4.33 -26.06
C GLY A 457 11.19 5.45 -25.67
N ASN A 458 12.17 5.23 -24.79
CA ASN A 458 13.14 6.25 -24.38
C ASN A 458 14.14 6.56 -25.53
N THR A 459 14.63 7.80 -25.63
CA THR A 459 15.49 8.21 -26.76
C THR A 459 16.87 7.56 -26.75
N ALA A 460 17.32 7.01 -25.62
CA ALA A 460 18.56 6.28 -25.46
C ALA A 460 18.32 4.87 -24.89
N ASP A 461 18.99 4.53 -23.78
CA ASP A 461 18.93 3.17 -23.25
C ASP A 461 17.69 2.98 -22.38
N GLY A 462 17.06 1.80 -22.49
CA GLY A 462 16.00 1.42 -21.56
C GLY A 462 16.56 1.22 -20.14
N TYR A 463 17.67 0.51 -20.02
CA TYR A 463 18.49 0.36 -18.82
C TYR A 463 19.94 0.72 -19.13
N ASP A 464 20.45 1.81 -18.57
CA ASP A 464 21.82 2.27 -18.79
C ASP A 464 22.73 1.93 -17.60
N GLN A 465 23.91 1.36 -17.89
CA GLN A 465 24.96 1.20 -16.88
C GLN A 465 25.44 2.55 -16.34
N ASN A 466 25.58 3.56 -17.22
CA ASN A 466 26.14 4.88 -16.92
C ASN A 466 27.45 4.86 -16.11
N SER A 467 28.37 3.96 -16.43
CA SER A 467 29.60 3.79 -15.64
C SER A 467 29.41 3.37 -14.17
N ASN A 468 28.25 2.84 -13.77
CA ASN A 468 28.04 2.26 -12.45
C ASN A 468 28.98 1.07 -12.18
N ARG A 469 29.60 1.04 -11.00
CA ARG A 469 30.48 -0.05 -10.52
C ARG A 469 29.78 -1.06 -9.62
N GLY A 470 28.54 -0.81 -9.23
CA GLY A 470 27.83 -1.63 -8.24
C GLY A 470 27.25 -2.92 -8.80
N THR A 471 26.35 -3.48 -8.00
CA THR A 471 25.53 -4.63 -8.38
C THR A 471 24.22 -4.17 -8.99
N VAL A 472 23.91 -4.64 -10.20
CA VAL A 472 22.59 -4.45 -10.82
C VAL A 472 21.90 -5.80 -10.94
N THR A 473 20.68 -5.89 -10.39
CA THR A 473 19.82 -7.08 -10.47
C THR A 473 18.49 -6.70 -11.09
N ILE A 474 18.13 -7.38 -12.18
CA ILE A 474 16.90 -7.15 -12.93
C ILE A 474 16.15 -8.48 -13.02
N TYR A 475 14.92 -8.49 -12.54
CA TYR A 475 13.99 -9.61 -12.67
C TYR A 475 12.72 -9.15 -13.37
N ASN A 476 12.23 -9.99 -14.28
CA ASN A 476 10.90 -9.84 -14.87
C ASN A 476 10.71 -8.47 -15.56
N ALA A 477 11.74 -7.96 -16.26
CA ALA A 477 11.66 -6.64 -16.89
C ALA A 477 11.11 -6.69 -18.31
N ILE A 478 10.47 -5.62 -18.76
CA ILE A 478 10.14 -5.37 -20.17
C ILE A 478 10.94 -4.14 -20.63
N ALA A 479 11.75 -4.32 -21.68
CA ALA A 479 12.40 -3.23 -22.38
C ALA A 479 11.95 -3.24 -23.86
N TYR A 480 11.26 -2.18 -24.28
CA TYR A 480 10.61 -2.13 -25.58
C TYR A 480 10.88 -0.82 -26.33
N ASN A 481 11.33 -0.92 -27.57
CA ASN A 481 11.41 0.23 -28.49
C ASN A 481 12.21 1.43 -27.93
N ASN A 482 13.23 1.16 -27.13
CA ASN A 482 14.23 2.14 -26.74
C ASN A 482 15.35 2.16 -27.81
N ALA A 483 16.19 3.20 -27.87
CA ALA A 483 17.31 3.17 -28.81
C ALA A 483 18.25 1.98 -28.56
N ARG A 484 18.41 1.58 -27.29
CA ARG A 484 18.90 0.25 -26.90
C ARG A 484 18.09 -0.21 -25.69
N ASN A 485 17.65 -1.45 -25.63
CA ASN A 485 16.82 -1.90 -24.51
C ASN A 485 17.66 -2.07 -23.24
N PHE A 486 18.76 -2.83 -23.32
CA PHE A 486 19.68 -3.03 -22.21
C PHE A 486 21.10 -2.58 -22.59
N GLY A 487 21.58 -1.49 -21.99
CA GLY A 487 22.94 -0.96 -22.09
C GLY A 487 23.80 -1.23 -20.87
N LEU A 488 23.74 -2.45 -20.35
CA LEU A 488 24.36 -2.84 -19.07
C LEU A 488 25.77 -3.39 -19.25
N GLY A 489 26.58 -2.72 -20.07
CA GLY A 489 27.98 -3.10 -20.30
C GLY A 489 28.68 -2.19 -21.31
N ASP A 490 29.86 -1.71 -20.94
CA ASP A 490 30.63 -0.79 -21.78
C ASP A 490 31.76 -1.46 -22.59
N GLY A 491 31.96 -2.77 -22.41
CA GLY A 491 33.00 -3.55 -23.09
C GLY A 491 34.44 -3.09 -22.76
N SER A 492 34.62 -2.35 -21.67
CA SER A 492 35.88 -1.78 -21.22
C SER A 492 36.31 -2.37 -19.87
N SER A 493 37.37 -1.84 -19.24
CA SER A 493 37.75 -2.23 -17.87
C SER A 493 36.82 -1.68 -16.78
N ARG A 494 35.71 -1.04 -17.17
CA ARG A 494 34.75 -0.41 -16.27
C ARG A 494 33.42 -1.20 -16.34
N GLU A 495 33.47 -2.41 -15.80
CA GLU A 495 32.33 -3.33 -15.71
C GLU A 495 31.65 -3.30 -14.35
N LEU A 496 30.32 -3.48 -14.31
CA LEU A 496 29.58 -3.65 -13.05
C LEU A 496 30.27 -4.69 -12.16
N GLU A 497 30.21 -4.56 -10.84
CA GLU A 497 30.71 -5.61 -9.95
C GLU A 497 29.96 -6.92 -10.21
N LYS A 498 28.63 -6.83 -10.26
CA LYS A 498 27.76 -7.96 -10.55
C LYS A 498 26.56 -7.52 -11.37
N LEU A 499 26.26 -8.27 -12.43
CA LEU A 499 25.05 -8.09 -13.23
C LEU A 499 24.21 -9.37 -13.19
N THR A 500 22.97 -9.26 -12.75
CA THR A 500 21.98 -10.34 -12.80
C THR A 500 20.80 -9.88 -13.63
N VAL A 501 20.42 -10.64 -14.66
CA VAL A 501 19.25 -10.35 -15.49
C VAL A 501 18.52 -11.65 -15.77
N LYS A 502 17.28 -11.76 -15.30
CA LYS A 502 16.46 -12.96 -15.49
C LYS A 502 15.03 -12.61 -15.86
N ASN A 503 14.38 -13.53 -16.54
CA ASN A 503 12.95 -13.49 -16.89
C ASN A 503 12.55 -12.23 -17.68
N SER A 504 13.49 -11.59 -18.38
CA SER A 504 13.27 -10.28 -18.98
C SER A 504 13.04 -10.35 -20.48
N VAL A 505 12.22 -9.45 -20.99
CA VAL A 505 11.90 -9.29 -22.42
C VAL A 505 12.61 -8.06 -22.98
N SER A 506 13.37 -8.28 -24.05
CA SER A 506 13.88 -7.22 -24.94
C SER A 506 13.22 -7.37 -26.31
N LEU A 507 12.58 -6.31 -26.81
CA LEU A 507 11.96 -6.29 -28.13
C LEU A 507 12.11 -4.93 -28.81
N ASP A 508 12.35 -4.94 -30.13
CA ASP A 508 12.37 -3.76 -31.02
C ASP A 508 13.31 -2.61 -30.60
N GLY A 509 14.44 -2.88 -29.95
CA GLY A 509 15.48 -1.87 -29.73
C GLY A 509 16.25 -1.52 -31.02
N ASP A 510 16.56 -0.24 -31.25
CA ASP A 510 17.27 0.20 -32.47
C ASP A 510 18.72 -0.32 -32.57
N SER A 511 19.32 -0.61 -31.41
CA SER A 511 20.69 -1.10 -31.26
C SER A 511 20.72 -2.38 -30.42
N SER A 512 21.75 -3.20 -30.64
CA SER A 512 21.94 -4.43 -29.89
C SER A 512 22.18 -4.17 -28.40
N ASP A 513 21.56 -5.01 -27.58
CA ASP A 513 21.78 -5.02 -26.14
C ASP A 513 23.22 -5.36 -25.76
N LYS A 514 23.63 -4.86 -24.59
CA LYS A 514 24.95 -5.05 -24.00
C LYS A 514 24.80 -5.49 -22.56
N PHE A 515 25.59 -6.49 -22.20
CA PHE A 515 25.64 -7.02 -20.85
C PHE A 515 27.11 -7.28 -20.46
N GLY A 516 27.54 -6.73 -19.32
CA GLY A 516 28.91 -6.82 -18.86
C GLY A 516 29.03 -6.57 -17.35
N GLY A 517 29.87 -7.37 -16.70
CA GLY A 517 30.10 -7.32 -15.27
C GLY A 517 31.25 -8.24 -14.89
N SER A 518 31.95 -7.93 -13.81
CA SER A 518 33.00 -8.82 -13.26
C SER A 518 32.43 -10.20 -12.88
N SER A 519 31.15 -10.24 -12.53
CA SER A 519 30.35 -11.45 -12.39
C SER A 519 29.01 -11.25 -13.08
N THR A 520 28.59 -12.21 -13.91
CA THR A 520 27.29 -12.16 -14.60
C THR A 520 26.46 -13.41 -14.31
N SER A 521 25.15 -13.21 -14.17
CA SER A 521 24.14 -14.27 -14.06
C SER A 521 22.95 -13.88 -14.94
N ILE A 522 23.02 -14.25 -16.22
CA ILE A 522 22.05 -13.84 -17.25
C ILE A 522 21.46 -15.11 -17.88
N SER A 523 20.19 -15.39 -17.59
CA SER A 523 19.50 -16.63 -17.98
C SER A 523 18.01 -16.42 -18.09
N ASN A 524 17.33 -17.24 -18.91
CA ASN A 524 15.87 -17.21 -19.08
C ASN A 524 15.38 -15.82 -19.47
N ASN A 525 15.96 -15.24 -20.52
CA ASN A 525 15.51 -13.97 -21.08
C ASN A 525 15.10 -14.18 -22.54
N SER A 526 14.29 -13.27 -23.08
CA SER A 526 13.69 -13.45 -24.41
C SER A 526 14.69 -13.61 -25.56
N TRP A 527 15.92 -13.10 -25.40
CA TRP A 527 17.01 -13.24 -26.38
C TRP A 527 17.84 -14.52 -26.23
N GLN A 528 17.45 -15.42 -25.34
CA GLN A 528 18.12 -16.69 -25.06
C GLN A 528 17.24 -17.88 -25.48
N ASP A 529 17.78 -19.09 -25.34
CA ASP A 529 17.06 -20.37 -25.48
C ASP A 529 16.33 -20.62 -26.82
N SER A 530 16.64 -19.82 -27.84
CA SER A 530 16.05 -19.90 -29.19
C SER A 530 14.52 -19.73 -29.22
N LEU A 531 13.98 -18.98 -28.27
CA LEU A 531 12.56 -18.61 -28.23
C LEU A 531 12.18 -17.82 -29.50
N SER A 532 11.04 -18.17 -30.09
CA SER A 532 10.51 -17.53 -31.29
C SER A 532 9.28 -16.71 -30.92
N PHE A 533 9.44 -15.40 -30.79
CA PHE A 533 8.35 -14.47 -30.48
C PHE A 533 8.50 -13.17 -31.29
N SER A 534 7.43 -12.39 -31.35
CA SER A 534 7.39 -11.04 -31.94
C SER A 534 6.29 -10.21 -31.27
N SER A 535 6.02 -9.01 -31.79
CA SER A 535 4.89 -8.20 -31.32
C SER A 535 3.52 -8.89 -31.42
N SER A 536 3.39 -9.96 -32.22
CA SER A 536 2.15 -10.74 -32.29
C SER A 536 1.84 -11.58 -31.05
N ASP A 537 2.82 -11.80 -30.19
CA ASP A 537 2.69 -12.63 -28.97
C ASP A 537 2.15 -11.85 -27.77
N PHE A 538 1.93 -10.54 -27.94
CA PHE A 538 1.40 -9.66 -26.90
C PHE A 538 0.01 -9.15 -27.28
N GLU A 539 -0.86 -8.94 -26.29
CA GLU A 539 -2.19 -8.37 -26.47
C GLU A 539 -2.11 -6.96 -27.08
N SER A 540 -1.25 -6.11 -26.51
CA SER A 540 -0.89 -4.80 -27.05
C SER A 540 0.63 -4.55 -26.99
N VAL A 541 1.13 -3.76 -27.93
CA VAL A 541 2.47 -3.13 -27.88
C VAL A 541 2.37 -1.60 -27.95
N ASP A 542 1.17 -1.05 -27.72
CA ASP A 542 0.94 0.39 -27.73
C ASP A 542 1.46 1.02 -26.43
N ILE A 543 2.55 1.78 -26.54
CA ILE A 543 3.17 2.47 -25.39
C ILE A 543 2.19 3.45 -24.73
N ASP A 544 1.19 3.96 -25.46
CA ASP A 544 0.19 4.87 -24.87
C ASP A 544 -0.65 4.22 -23.77
N ASP A 545 -0.79 2.88 -23.77
CA ASP A 545 -1.49 2.15 -22.70
C ASP A 545 -0.87 2.42 -21.33
N LEU A 546 0.47 2.56 -21.26
CA LEU A 546 1.20 2.82 -20.01
C LEU A 546 0.94 4.23 -19.43
N LEU A 547 0.43 5.13 -20.27
CA LEU A 547 0.11 6.51 -19.91
C LEU A 547 -1.36 6.71 -19.53
N ALA A 548 -2.17 5.64 -19.52
CA ALA A 548 -3.54 5.70 -19.05
C ALA A 548 -3.62 6.22 -17.61
N ASP A 549 -4.76 6.83 -17.25
CA ASP A 549 -4.96 7.35 -15.90
C ASP A 549 -4.79 6.23 -14.87
N ARG A 550 -4.17 6.56 -13.73
CA ARG A 550 -4.14 5.65 -12.57
C ARG A 550 -5.56 5.26 -12.17
N GLN A 551 -5.68 4.10 -11.54
CA GLN A 551 -6.93 3.74 -10.91
C GLN A 551 -7.26 4.73 -9.77
N SER A 552 -8.52 4.78 -9.35
CA SER A 552 -8.98 5.73 -8.34
C SER A 552 -8.29 5.59 -6.98
N ASP A 553 -7.69 4.42 -6.74
CA ASP A 553 -6.94 4.11 -5.52
C ASP A 553 -5.44 4.47 -5.65
N GLY A 554 -5.03 5.01 -6.80
CA GLY A 554 -3.66 5.40 -7.14
C GLY A 554 -2.79 4.26 -7.68
N SER A 555 -3.26 3.03 -7.71
CA SER A 555 -2.54 1.94 -8.37
C SER A 555 -2.36 2.22 -9.87
N LEU A 556 -1.38 1.54 -10.48
CA LEU A 556 -1.12 1.62 -11.90
C LEU A 556 -2.39 1.28 -12.72
N PRO A 557 -2.55 1.86 -13.93
CA PRO A 557 -3.62 1.46 -14.82
C PRO A 557 -3.55 -0.04 -15.12
N VAL A 558 -4.72 -0.67 -15.28
CA VAL A 558 -4.81 -1.98 -15.92
C VAL A 558 -4.58 -1.77 -17.41
N VAL A 559 -3.56 -2.43 -17.96
CA VAL A 559 -3.12 -2.25 -19.34
C VAL A 559 -3.09 -3.58 -20.07
N GLU A 560 -3.27 -3.55 -21.38
CA GLU A 560 -3.05 -4.72 -22.24
C GLU A 560 -1.59 -4.80 -22.73
N PHE A 561 -0.81 -3.73 -22.49
CA PHE A 561 0.58 -3.62 -22.93
C PHE A 561 1.41 -4.80 -22.46
N PHE A 562 2.00 -5.54 -23.39
CA PHE A 562 2.88 -6.68 -23.13
C PHE A 562 2.26 -7.83 -22.31
N HIS A 563 0.94 -7.88 -22.15
CA HIS A 563 0.27 -9.11 -21.69
C HIS A 563 0.42 -10.20 -22.75
N LEU A 564 0.81 -11.41 -22.34
CA LEU A 564 1.08 -12.51 -23.27
C LEU A 564 -0.22 -13.12 -23.81
N LYS A 565 -0.27 -13.32 -25.12
CA LYS A 565 -1.33 -14.10 -25.77
C LYS A 565 -1.13 -15.58 -25.51
N SER A 566 -2.25 -16.30 -25.38
CA SER A 566 -2.26 -17.75 -25.27
C SER A 566 -1.46 -18.42 -26.39
N GLY A 567 -0.55 -19.31 -26.01
CA GLY A 567 0.32 -20.06 -26.92
C GLY A 567 1.65 -19.37 -27.24
N SER A 568 1.93 -18.20 -26.68
CA SER A 568 3.26 -17.59 -26.72
C SER A 568 4.31 -18.52 -26.08
N GLU A 569 5.49 -18.61 -26.70
CA GLU A 569 6.64 -19.34 -26.12
C GLU A 569 7.27 -18.63 -24.91
N LEU A 570 6.79 -17.42 -24.58
CA LEU A 570 7.24 -16.67 -23.40
C LEU A 570 6.52 -17.11 -22.11
N ILE A 571 5.41 -17.84 -22.24
CA ILE A 571 4.66 -18.40 -21.10
C ILE A 571 5.44 -19.57 -20.51
N ASP A 572 5.53 -19.65 -19.18
CA ASP A 572 6.27 -20.68 -18.43
C ASP A 572 7.76 -20.83 -18.81
N ALA A 573 8.36 -19.81 -19.45
CA ALA A 573 9.73 -19.86 -19.97
C ALA A 573 10.79 -19.29 -19.01
N GLY A 574 10.34 -18.68 -17.91
CA GLY A 574 11.16 -18.10 -16.86
C GLY A 574 11.79 -19.11 -15.91
N THR A 575 12.41 -18.59 -14.87
CA THR A 575 12.97 -19.37 -13.75
C THR A 575 12.54 -18.75 -12.43
N ASP A 576 12.24 -19.57 -11.44
CA ASP A 576 11.88 -19.12 -10.09
C ASP A 576 13.01 -18.25 -9.48
N VAL A 577 12.68 -16.99 -9.25
CA VAL A 577 13.54 -15.96 -8.64
C VAL A 577 13.08 -15.57 -7.23
N GLY A 578 12.14 -16.31 -6.64
CA GLY A 578 11.52 -16.00 -5.35
C GLY A 578 10.37 -15.00 -5.44
N LEU A 579 9.83 -14.80 -6.64
CA LEU A 579 8.59 -14.10 -6.92
C LEU A 579 7.55 -15.18 -7.24
N ASP A 580 6.30 -14.98 -6.86
CA ASP A 580 5.20 -15.86 -7.24
C ASP A 580 5.01 -15.82 -8.78
N TYR A 581 4.19 -16.73 -9.30
CA TYR A 581 3.91 -16.87 -10.72
C TYR A 581 2.71 -17.81 -10.90
N ASN A 582 2.12 -17.78 -12.09
CA ASN A 582 1.12 -18.75 -12.51
C ASN A 582 1.76 -19.89 -13.31
N GLY A 583 1.06 -21.00 -13.47
CA GLY A 583 1.53 -22.11 -14.30
C GLY A 583 2.64 -22.97 -13.67
N ASP A 584 3.48 -23.54 -14.53
CA ASP A 584 4.58 -24.45 -14.18
C ASP A 584 5.89 -23.69 -13.89
N ALA A 585 6.06 -22.47 -14.40
CA ALA A 585 7.20 -21.57 -14.16
C ALA A 585 6.81 -20.10 -14.44
N PRO A 586 7.59 -19.10 -14.00
CA PRO A 586 7.29 -17.70 -14.33
C PRO A 586 7.24 -17.42 -15.82
N ASP A 587 6.41 -16.47 -16.21
CA ASP A 587 6.43 -15.93 -17.57
C ASP A 587 7.63 -15.00 -17.78
N LEU A 588 8.04 -14.80 -19.03
CA LEU A 588 9.01 -13.77 -19.37
C LEU A 588 8.33 -12.41 -19.49
N GLY A 589 8.84 -11.42 -18.77
CA GLY A 589 8.31 -10.06 -18.73
C GLY A 589 7.77 -9.70 -17.35
N SER A 590 7.05 -8.58 -17.27
CA SER A 590 6.55 -8.03 -15.99
C SER A 590 5.12 -8.45 -15.65
N PHE A 591 4.45 -9.19 -16.53
CA PHE A 591 3.07 -9.62 -16.39
C PHE A 591 2.98 -11.14 -16.53
N GLU A 592 2.29 -11.77 -15.60
CA GLU A 592 1.94 -13.20 -15.67
C GLU A 592 0.65 -13.39 -16.46
N SER A 593 0.59 -14.45 -17.27
CA SER A 593 -0.62 -14.93 -17.92
C SER A 593 -1.47 -15.78 -16.97
N GLU A 594 -2.74 -15.99 -17.32
CA GLU A 594 -3.71 -16.80 -16.54
C GLU A 594 -3.55 -18.32 -16.74
#